data_AF-A0A3R9W6Y0-F1
#
_entry.id   AF-A0A3R9W6Y0-F1
#
_cell.length_a   1.000
_cell.length_b   1.000
_cell.length_c   1.000
_cell.angle_alpha   90.00
_cell.angle_beta   90.00
_cell.angle_gamma   90.00
#
_symmetry.space_group_name_H-M   'P 1'
#
loop_
_entity.id
_entity.type
_entity.pdbx_description
1 polymer ?
#
loop_
_entity_poly.entity_id
_entity_poly.type
_entity_poly.pdbx_seq_one_letter_code
_entity_poly.pdbx_strand_id
1 'polypeptide(L)'
;MPGVVGQPFKEAQAAVTQVSGVTAVQPRSAYADVTLAADPAQWTVCFQTPAAGAEVPAGTRPELSLTAPGSTCPQQAGATSKPSKAPSKGPGPTPTNAPGPAEPPAGATPGGAPAGVYYKTCADARAAGAAPIRRGQPGYGKHLDRDNDGIACDK
;
A
#
# COMPACT_ATOMS: atom_id res chain seq x y z
N MET A 1 -16.81 -12.96 -9.02
CA MET A 1 -16.60 -11.57 -9.50
C MET A 1 -15.94 -11.58 -10.87
N PRO A 2 -16.45 -10.86 -11.89
CA PRO A 2 -15.72 -10.64 -13.14
C PRO A 2 -14.51 -9.72 -12.91
N GLY A 3 -13.47 -9.85 -13.76
CA GLY A 3 -12.35 -8.92 -13.78
C GLY A 3 -12.66 -7.72 -14.66
N VAL A 4 -12.89 -6.57 -14.04
CA VAL A 4 -13.33 -5.31 -14.68
C VAL A 4 -12.30 -4.18 -14.56
N VAL A 5 -11.13 -4.46 -13.98
CA VAL A 5 -10.01 -3.51 -13.91
C VAL A 5 -9.55 -3.13 -15.32
N GLY A 6 -9.37 -1.84 -15.55
CA GLY A 6 -9.01 -1.27 -16.86
C GLY A 6 -10.20 -0.96 -17.77
N GLN A 7 -11.42 -1.35 -17.41
CA GLN A 7 -12.62 -1.05 -18.17
C GLN A 7 -13.27 0.27 -17.71
N PRO A 8 -14.07 0.93 -18.58
CA PRO A 8 -14.90 2.06 -18.16
C PRO A 8 -15.98 1.59 -17.18
N PHE A 9 -16.27 2.42 -16.19
CA PHE A 9 -17.18 2.10 -15.09
C PHE A 9 -18.56 1.65 -15.57
N LYS A 10 -19.08 2.23 -16.66
CA LYS A 10 -20.38 1.84 -17.23
C LYS A 10 -20.43 0.35 -17.61
N GLU A 11 -19.39 -0.13 -18.29
CA GLU A 11 -19.30 -1.54 -18.71
C GLU A 11 -19.01 -2.44 -17.51
N ALA A 12 -18.09 -2.01 -16.64
CA ALA A 12 -17.75 -2.72 -15.42
C ALA A 12 -18.94 -2.91 -14.49
N GLN A 13 -19.74 -1.86 -14.27
CA GLN A 13 -20.94 -1.90 -13.44
C GLN A 13 -21.96 -2.88 -14.04
N ALA A 14 -22.21 -2.81 -15.35
CA ALA A 14 -23.14 -3.73 -16.00
C ALA A 14 -22.72 -5.19 -15.78
N ALA A 15 -21.45 -5.52 -16.03
CA ALA A 15 -20.92 -6.87 -15.83
C ALA A 15 -21.02 -7.33 -14.36
N VAL A 16 -20.74 -6.44 -13.40
CA VAL A 16 -20.81 -6.78 -11.97
C VAL A 16 -22.26 -6.93 -11.48
N THR A 17 -23.20 -6.14 -12.00
CA THR A 17 -24.62 -6.28 -11.65
C THR A 17 -25.27 -7.57 -12.17
N GLN A 18 -24.66 -8.23 -13.16
CA GLN A 18 -25.12 -9.54 -13.65
C GLN A 18 -24.70 -10.70 -12.73
N VAL A 19 -23.82 -10.47 -11.75
CA VAL A 19 -23.38 -11.52 -10.82
C VAL A 19 -24.46 -11.78 -9.78
N SER A 20 -24.89 -13.04 -9.68
CA SER A 20 -25.83 -13.48 -8.64
C SER A 20 -25.28 -13.18 -7.25
N GLY A 21 -26.10 -12.54 -6.42
CA GLY A 21 -25.74 -12.14 -5.06
C GLY A 21 -25.26 -10.70 -4.90
N VAL A 22 -24.96 -10.00 -6.00
CA VAL A 22 -24.72 -8.55 -5.96
C VAL A 22 -26.03 -7.79 -5.79
N THR A 23 -26.09 -6.91 -4.78
CA THR A 23 -27.27 -6.06 -4.55
C THR A 23 -27.11 -4.64 -5.08
N ALA A 24 -25.88 -4.11 -5.04
CA ALA A 24 -25.54 -2.79 -5.58
C ALA A 24 -24.02 -2.69 -5.78
N VAL A 25 -23.60 -1.96 -6.81
CA VAL A 25 -22.19 -1.62 -7.02
C VAL A 25 -21.90 -0.29 -6.33
N GLN A 26 -20.82 -0.23 -5.54
CA GLN A 26 -20.37 0.99 -4.87
C GLN A 26 -19.26 1.65 -5.70
N PRO A 27 -19.55 2.74 -6.43
CA PRO A 27 -18.49 3.52 -7.06
C PRO A 27 -17.78 4.37 -6.01
N ARG A 28 -16.46 4.32 -6.00
CA ARG A 28 -15.62 5.16 -5.15
C ARG A 28 -14.49 5.76 -6.00
N SER A 29 -14.02 6.94 -5.64
CA SER A 29 -12.80 7.47 -6.26
C SER A 29 -11.59 6.65 -5.78
N ALA A 30 -10.69 6.30 -6.70
CA ALA A 30 -9.44 5.62 -6.37
C ALA A 30 -8.51 6.52 -5.55
N TYR A 31 -8.71 7.83 -5.60
CA TYR A 31 -7.97 8.80 -4.81
C TYR A 31 -8.82 9.38 -3.68
N ALA A 32 -8.23 9.52 -2.48
CA ALA A 32 -8.95 10.05 -1.31
C ALA A 32 -9.24 11.56 -1.42
N ASP A 33 -8.46 12.29 -2.20
CA ASP A 33 -8.59 13.74 -2.42
C ASP A 33 -9.37 14.10 -3.70
N VAL A 34 -9.68 13.13 -4.54
CA VAL A 34 -10.45 13.36 -5.77
C VAL A 34 -11.90 13.01 -5.51
N THR A 35 -12.78 14.00 -5.58
CA THR A 35 -14.22 13.79 -5.51
C THR A 35 -14.71 13.04 -6.74
N LEU A 36 -15.49 11.99 -6.52
CA LEU A 36 -16.11 11.23 -7.60
C LEU A 36 -17.11 12.14 -8.35
N ALA A 37 -17.04 12.12 -9.69
CA ALA A 37 -18.01 12.85 -10.51
C ALA A 37 -19.44 12.33 -10.30
N ALA A 38 -20.44 13.21 -10.48
CA ALA A 38 -21.85 12.82 -10.40
C ALA A 38 -22.23 11.75 -11.43
N ASP A 39 -21.58 11.76 -12.59
CA ASP A 39 -21.64 10.70 -13.60
C ASP A 39 -20.23 10.16 -13.90
N PRO A 40 -19.78 9.10 -13.21
CA PRO A 40 -18.46 8.54 -13.42
C PRO A 40 -18.47 7.44 -14.49
N ALA A 41 -19.46 7.40 -15.39
CA ALA A 41 -19.65 6.33 -16.37
C ALA A 41 -18.41 6.07 -17.25
N GLN A 42 -17.63 7.12 -17.48
CA GLN A 42 -16.46 7.14 -18.37
C GLN A 42 -15.14 6.96 -17.62
N TRP A 43 -15.19 6.92 -16.29
CA TRP A 43 -14.01 6.74 -15.44
C TRP A 43 -13.53 5.30 -15.52
N THR A 44 -12.23 5.11 -15.43
CA THR A 44 -11.61 3.78 -15.54
C THR A 44 -11.56 3.11 -14.18
N VAL A 45 -11.93 1.83 -14.11
CA VAL A 45 -11.79 1.03 -12.89
C VAL A 45 -10.31 0.70 -12.66
N CYS A 46 -9.76 1.13 -11.53
CA CYS A 46 -8.40 0.79 -11.11
C CYS A 46 -8.36 -0.39 -10.15
N PHE A 47 -9.33 -0.47 -9.24
CA PHE A 47 -9.42 -1.55 -8.27
C PHE A 47 -10.85 -2.02 -8.14
N GLN A 48 -10.98 -3.31 -7.85
CA GLN A 48 -12.25 -3.93 -7.57
C GLN A 48 -12.16 -4.76 -6.29
N THR A 49 -13.22 -4.69 -5.49
CA THR A 49 -13.37 -5.48 -4.28
C THR A 49 -14.78 -6.09 -4.30
N PRO A 50 -14.96 -7.42 -4.26
CA PRO A 50 -13.92 -8.45 -4.21
C PRO A 50 -13.08 -8.56 -5.50
N ALA A 51 -11.87 -9.12 -5.36
CA ALA A 51 -10.93 -9.30 -6.48
C ALA A 51 -11.54 -10.16 -7.60
N ALA A 52 -10.99 -10.05 -8.81
CA ALA A 52 -11.43 -10.86 -9.93
C ALA A 52 -11.35 -12.36 -9.58
N GLY A 53 -12.39 -13.11 -9.93
CA GLY A 53 -12.49 -14.54 -9.59
C GLY A 53 -12.89 -14.85 -8.15
N ALA A 54 -12.96 -13.87 -7.25
CA ALA A 54 -13.43 -14.11 -5.89
C ALA A 54 -14.92 -14.45 -5.87
N GLU A 55 -15.29 -15.31 -4.92
CA GLU A 55 -16.68 -15.70 -4.68
C GLU A 55 -17.49 -14.50 -4.17
N VAL A 56 -18.75 -14.41 -4.60
CA VAL A 56 -19.64 -13.29 -4.24
C VAL A 56 -20.81 -13.85 -3.44
N PRO A 57 -20.77 -13.72 -2.10
CA PRO A 57 -21.91 -14.08 -1.26
C PRO A 57 -23.17 -13.29 -1.64
N ALA A 58 -24.34 -13.85 -1.34
CA ALA A 58 -25.59 -13.12 -1.48
C ALA A 58 -25.61 -11.89 -0.56
N GLY A 59 -26.04 -10.73 -1.09
CA GLY A 59 -26.04 -9.46 -0.35
C GLY A 59 -24.75 -8.64 -0.51
N THR A 60 -23.78 -9.11 -1.30
CA THR A 60 -22.51 -8.40 -1.46
C THR A 60 -22.69 -7.10 -2.23
N ARG A 61 -21.96 -6.07 -1.81
CA ARG A 61 -21.86 -4.78 -2.50
C ARG A 61 -20.43 -4.56 -2.98
N PRO A 62 -20.10 -4.99 -4.20
CA PRO A 62 -18.76 -4.82 -4.71
C PRO A 62 -18.41 -3.34 -4.87
N GLU A 63 -17.21 -3.00 -4.42
CA GLU A 63 -16.66 -1.66 -4.47
C GLU A 63 -15.71 -1.55 -5.66
N LEU A 64 -15.95 -0.55 -6.51
CA LEU A 64 -15.13 -0.25 -7.68
C LEU A 64 -14.48 1.11 -7.47
N SER A 65 -13.15 1.11 -7.39
CA SER A 65 -12.36 2.34 -7.29
C SER A 65 -12.02 2.85 -8.68
N LEU A 66 -12.43 4.09 -8.97
CA LEU A 66 -12.42 4.69 -10.29
C LEU A 66 -11.42 5.85 -10.37
N THR A 67 -10.79 6.03 -11.52
CA THR A 67 -9.94 7.20 -11.80
C THR A 67 -10.51 8.01 -12.96
N ALA A 68 -10.34 9.33 -12.89
CA ALA A 68 -10.78 10.23 -13.95
C ALA A 68 -10.03 9.94 -15.26
N PRO A 69 -10.67 10.15 -16.43
CA PRO A 69 -9.99 10.03 -17.72
C PRO A 69 -8.70 10.86 -17.74
N GLY A 70 -7.60 10.26 -18.21
CA GLY A 70 -6.28 10.90 -18.25
C GLY A 70 -5.48 10.83 -16.93
N SER A 71 -6.07 10.32 -15.84
CA SER A 71 -5.33 10.01 -14.60
C SER A 71 -4.83 8.56 -14.61
N THR A 72 -3.63 8.33 -14.10
CA THR A 72 -3.13 6.96 -13.87
C THR A 72 -3.83 6.32 -12.67
N CYS A 73 -3.79 4.99 -12.59
CA CYS A 73 -4.23 4.30 -11.37
C CYS A 73 -3.20 4.51 -10.25
N PRO A 74 -3.63 4.85 -9.02
CA PRO A 74 -2.72 4.85 -7.88
C PRO A 74 -2.25 3.44 -7.56
N GLN A 75 -1.21 3.29 -6.74
CA GLN A 75 -0.74 1.97 -6.30
C GLN A 75 -1.69 1.31 -5.27
N GLN A 76 -2.48 2.11 -4.56
CA GLN A 76 -3.49 1.63 -3.61
C GLN A 76 -4.75 2.49 -3.69
N ALA A 77 -5.92 1.88 -3.54
CA ALA A 77 -7.18 2.61 -3.38
C ALA A 77 -7.12 3.54 -2.15
N GLY A 78 -7.60 4.78 -2.31
CA GLY A 78 -7.55 5.81 -1.27
C GLY A 78 -6.20 6.51 -1.15
N ALA A 79 -5.26 6.31 -2.08
CA ALA A 79 -4.05 7.13 -2.12
C ALA A 79 -4.40 8.60 -2.44
N THR A 80 -3.51 9.52 -2.11
CA THR A 80 -3.65 10.93 -2.53
C THR A 80 -3.08 11.12 -3.94
N SER A 81 -3.77 11.86 -4.81
CA SER A 81 -3.34 12.16 -6.19
C SER A 81 -2.09 13.04 -6.19
N LYS A 82 -1.97 13.94 -5.21
CA LYS A 82 -0.72 14.63 -4.90
C LYS A 82 0.18 13.78 -4.02
N PRO A 83 1.48 13.61 -4.38
CA PRO A 83 2.48 13.07 -3.47
C PRO A 83 2.64 14.00 -2.27
N SER A 84 2.02 13.65 -1.14
CA SER A 84 2.29 14.30 0.14
C SER A 84 3.51 13.61 0.77
N LYS A 85 4.54 14.38 1.17
CA LYS A 85 5.79 13.88 1.77
C LYS A 85 5.61 13.35 3.21
N ALA A 86 4.59 12.53 3.50
CA ALA A 86 4.34 12.02 4.85
C ALA A 86 3.86 10.55 4.83
N PRO A 87 4.51 9.62 5.57
CA PRO A 87 3.98 8.28 5.75
C PRO A 87 2.91 8.29 6.85
N SER A 88 1.64 8.19 6.46
CA SER A 88 0.54 7.93 7.41
C SER A 88 0.46 6.45 7.74
N LYS A 89 0.79 6.12 8.99
CA LYS A 89 0.50 4.84 9.64
C LYS A 89 -1.02 4.69 9.75
N GLY A 90 -1.60 3.69 9.07
CA GLY A 90 -2.99 3.30 9.29
C GLY A 90 -3.15 2.47 10.58
N PRO A 91 -4.32 2.47 11.26
CA PRO A 91 -4.53 1.75 12.51
C PRO A 91 -4.74 0.25 12.24
N GLY A 92 -3.82 -0.59 12.70
CA GLY A 92 -4.00 -2.04 12.75
C GLY A 92 -4.96 -2.45 13.87
N PRO A 93 -5.68 -3.58 13.73
CA PRO A 93 -6.73 -3.99 14.65
C PRO A 93 -6.16 -4.27 16.05
N THR A 94 -6.83 -3.75 17.07
CA THR A 94 -6.53 -4.05 18.46
C THR A 94 -6.90 -5.50 18.78
N PRO A 95 -5.98 -6.35 19.26
CA PRO A 95 -6.37 -7.58 19.93
C PRO A 95 -7.00 -7.22 21.28
N THR A 96 -8.27 -7.59 21.41
CA THR A 96 -9.06 -7.53 22.65
C THR A 96 -8.35 -8.32 23.75
N ASN A 97 -7.93 -7.63 24.80
CA ASN A 97 -7.33 -8.23 26.00
C ASN A 97 -8.45 -8.74 26.90
N ALA A 98 -8.47 -10.05 27.18
CA ALA A 98 -9.16 -10.59 28.34
C ALA A 98 -8.23 -10.54 29.57
N PRO A 99 -8.75 -10.34 30.80
CA PRO A 99 -7.98 -9.78 31.92
C PRO A 99 -7.56 -10.82 32.97
N GLY A 100 -6.35 -10.67 33.50
CA GLY A 100 -5.97 -11.22 34.81
C GLY A 100 -4.47 -11.10 35.12
N PRO A 101 -4.07 -10.77 36.37
CA PRO A 101 -3.11 -9.69 36.62
C PRO A 101 -1.87 -10.07 37.46
N ALA A 102 -0.74 -9.38 37.23
CA ALA A 102 0.25 -9.05 38.28
C ALA A 102 1.22 -7.93 37.81
N GLU A 103 0.91 -6.71 38.29
CA GLU A 103 1.71 -5.53 38.68
C GLU A 103 2.83 -4.85 37.83
N PRO A 104 2.95 -3.49 37.89
CA PRO A 104 3.78 -2.61 37.04
C PRO A 104 4.90 -1.89 37.84
N PRO A 105 5.46 -0.70 37.45
CA PRO A 105 5.91 -0.17 36.15
C PRO A 105 7.41 0.26 36.18
N ALA A 106 8.06 0.39 35.00
CA ALA A 106 8.86 1.56 34.59
C ALA A 106 9.79 1.23 33.41
N GLY A 107 9.59 1.95 32.30
CA GLY A 107 10.66 2.24 31.33
C GLY A 107 10.91 1.20 30.23
N ALA A 108 10.16 1.27 29.13
CA ALA A 108 10.63 0.77 27.84
C ALA A 108 10.26 1.75 26.71
N THR A 109 11.15 2.70 26.51
CA THR A 109 11.43 3.43 25.26
C THR A 109 11.54 2.43 24.09
N PRO A 110 11.21 2.80 22.83
CA PRO A 110 11.07 1.86 21.73
C PRO A 110 12.38 1.12 21.38
N GLY A 111 12.42 -0.19 21.58
CA GLY A 111 13.33 -1.09 20.86
C GLY A 111 12.70 -1.47 19.52
N GLY A 112 13.38 -1.56 18.39
CA GLY A 112 14.76 -1.25 18.06
C GLY A 112 14.86 -1.43 16.54
N ALA A 113 15.53 -0.52 15.84
CA ALA A 113 16.15 -0.93 14.58
C ALA A 113 17.05 -2.13 14.91
N PRO A 114 17.17 -3.18 14.06
CA PRO A 114 18.26 -4.11 14.24
C PRO A 114 19.56 -3.33 14.01
N ALA A 115 20.12 -2.80 15.10
CA ALA A 115 21.52 -2.49 15.18
C ALA A 115 22.27 -3.81 14.96
N GLY A 116 23.29 -3.79 14.12
CA GLY A 116 24.17 -4.95 14.08
C GLY A 116 25.28 -4.91 13.06
N VAL A 117 25.22 -4.04 12.07
CA VAL A 117 26.27 -4.01 11.05
C VAL A 117 26.65 -2.57 10.77
N TYR A 118 27.85 -2.18 11.22
CA TYR A 118 28.46 -0.89 10.94
C TYR A 118 29.77 -1.12 10.21
N TYR A 119 29.84 -0.66 8.97
CA TYR A 119 31.07 -0.68 8.19
C TYR A 119 31.71 0.70 8.24
N LYS A 120 32.99 0.74 8.63
CA LYS A 120 33.75 1.99 8.66
C LYS A 120 34.12 2.46 7.26
N THR A 121 34.36 1.52 6.34
CA THR A 121 34.73 1.78 4.94
C THR A 121 34.10 0.74 4.00
N CYS A 122 34.04 1.06 2.71
CA CYS A 122 33.54 0.13 1.70
C CYS A 122 34.39 -1.13 1.50
N ALA A 123 35.67 -1.09 1.85
CA ALA A 123 36.53 -2.27 1.84
C ALA A 123 36.06 -3.30 2.88
N ASP A 124 35.67 -2.84 4.07
CA ASP A 124 35.16 -3.67 5.16
C ASP A 124 33.81 -4.31 4.80
N ALA A 125 32.92 -3.53 4.19
CA ALA A 125 31.64 -4.01 3.64
C ALA A 125 31.82 -5.08 2.54
N ARG A 126 32.81 -4.89 1.66
CA ARG A 126 33.10 -5.83 0.56
C ARG A 126 33.79 -7.10 1.06
N ALA A 127 34.70 -6.98 2.02
CA ALA A 127 35.34 -8.12 2.68
C ALA A 127 34.32 -8.98 3.45
N ALA A 128 33.29 -8.37 4.03
CA ALA A 128 32.17 -9.06 4.66
C ALA A 128 31.14 -9.62 3.65
N GLY A 129 31.33 -9.41 2.35
CA GLY A 129 30.39 -9.84 1.31
C GLY A 129 29.05 -9.11 1.31
N ALA A 130 28.97 -7.95 1.98
CA ALA A 130 27.74 -7.17 2.10
C ALA A 130 27.56 -6.14 0.98
N ALA A 131 28.62 -5.81 0.24
CA ALA A 131 28.54 -4.89 -0.91
C ALA A 131 27.97 -5.60 -2.16
N PRO A 132 27.09 -4.94 -2.95
CA PRO A 132 26.60 -3.57 -2.81
C PRO A 132 25.49 -3.41 -1.74
N ILE A 133 25.67 -2.43 -0.84
CA ILE A 133 24.73 -2.19 0.26
C ILE A 133 23.72 -1.12 -0.15
N ARG A 134 22.44 -1.48 -0.20
CA ARG A 134 21.37 -0.54 -0.58
C ARG A 134 20.82 0.21 0.61
N ARG A 135 20.29 1.40 0.38
CA ARG A 135 19.58 2.19 1.38
C ARG A 135 18.47 1.37 2.05
N GLY A 136 18.55 1.25 3.38
CA GLY A 136 17.61 0.44 4.17
C GLY A 136 18.09 -0.99 4.46
N GLN A 137 19.17 -1.45 3.84
CA GLN A 137 19.83 -2.68 4.25
C GLN A 137 20.69 -2.49 5.51
N PRO A 138 20.82 -3.54 6.35
CA PRO A 138 21.76 -3.52 7.46
C PRO A 138 23.18 -3.27 6.93
N GLY A 139 23.91 -2.33 7.55
CA GLY A 139 25.22 -1.90 7.05
C GLY A 139 25.21 -0.65 6.17
N TYR A 140 24.03 -0.14 5.76
CA TYR A 140 23.98 1.09 4.96
C TYR A 140 24.29 2.30 5.83
N GLY A 141 25.39 2.97 5.50
CA GLY A 141 25.75 4.27 6.02
C GLY A 141 25.81 5.29 4.90
N LYS A 142 25.25 6.48 5.11
CA LYS A 142 25.38 7.60 4.15
C LYS A 142 26.84 8.00 3.90
N HIS A 143 27.74 7.69 4.84
CA HIS A 143 29.18 7.89 4.71
C HIS A 143 29.86 6.88 3.77
N LEU A 144 29.20 5.77 3.44
CA LEU A 144 29.69 4.73 2.51
C LEU A 144 29.21 4.95 1.07
N ASP A 145 28.23 5.83 0.90
CA ASP A 145 27.58 6.19 -0.36
C ASP A 145 28.13 7.55 -0.82
N ARG A 146 29.25 7.53 -1.57
CA ARG A 146 30.01 8.74 -1.93
C ARG A 146 29.20 9.67 -2.83
N ASP A 147 28.41 9.10 -3.73
CA ASP A 147 27.55 9.78 -4.70
C ASP A 147 26.11 9.98 -4.21
N ASN A 148 25.73 9.42 -3.07
CA ASN A 148 24.40 9.51 -2.46
C ASN A 148 23.26 8.98 -3.35
N ASP A 149 23.59 8.06 -4.25
CA ASP A 149 22.66 7.43 -5.18
C ASP A 149 21.79 6.36 -4.50
N GLY A 150 22.12 6.00 -3.25
CA GLY A 150 21.42 4.98 -2.47
C GLY A 150 22.06 3.60 -2.54
N ILE A 151 23.21 3.45 -3.19
CA ILE A 151 23.99 2.22 -3.28
C ILE A 151 25.38 2.48 -2.72
N ALA A 152 25.58 2.12 -1.45
CA ALA A 152 26.88 2.19 -0.84
C ALA A 152 27.80 1.10 -1.43
N CYS A 153 29.05 1.49 -1.69
CA CYS A 153 30.14 0.59 -2.10
C CYS A 153 29.97 -0.09 -3.47
N ASP A 154 29.28 0.60 -4.38
CA ASP A 154 29.10 0.22 -5.80
C ASP A 154 30.42 0.24 -6.60
N LYS A 155 31.40 1.04 -6.16
CA LYS A 155 32.69 1.28 -6.85
C LYS A 155 33.89 0.94 -5.97
#